data_AF-A0A239FL73-F1
#
_entry.id   AF-A0A239FL73-F1
#
_cell.length_a   1.000
_cell.length_b   1.000
_cell.length_c   1.000
_cell.angle_alpha   90.00
_cell.angle_beta   90.00
_cell.angle_gamma   90.00
#
_symmetry.space_group_name_H-M   'P 1'
#
loop_
_entity.id
_entity.type
_entity.pdbx_description
1 polymer ?
#
loop_
_entity_poly.entity_id
_entity_poly.type
_entity_poly.pdbx_seq_one_letter_code
_entity_poly.pdbx_strand_id
1 'polypeptide(L)' 'MTVETLPDWEDIPAVSDRVNDLMRQNTALINEAVHVFETGDLFDADTLAYLHDLWAESLDVEDKLTKARSPELDWFHTN' A
#
# COMPACT_ATOMS: atom_id res chain seq x y z
N MET A 1 -2.49 -6.26 -23.21
CA MET A 1 -1.81 -5.03 -22.76
C MET A 1 -1.17 -5.41 -21.45
N THR A 2 0.12 -5.18 -21.29
CA THR A 2 0.78 -5.25 -19.98
C THR A 2 0.45 -3.97 -19.22
N VAL A 3 -0.23 -4.09 -18.09
CA VAL A 3 -0.42 -3.08 -17.08
C VAL A 3 0.93 -2.81 -16.43
N GLU A 4 1.36 -1.55 -16.44
CA GLU A 4 2.64 -1.14 -15.88
C GLU A 4 2.60 -1.19 -14.35
N THR A 5 3.58 -1.85 -13.73
CA THR A 5 3.76 -1.85 -12.27
C THR A 5 4.42 -0.56 -11.82
N LEU A 6 4.19 -0.17 -10.57
CA LEU A 6 4.96 0.89 -9.94
C LEU A 6 6.44 0.49 -9.84
N PRO A 7 7.38 1.46 -9.92
CA PRO A 7 8.77 1.20 -9.63
C PRO A 7 8.97 0.80 -8.16
N ASP A 8 10.12 0.22 -7.85
CA ASP A 8 10.51 -0.07 -6.47
C ASP A 8 10.48 1.19 -5.61
N TRP A 9 10.09 1.04 -4.35
CA TRP A 9 10.07 2.16 -3.41
C TRP A 9 11.50 2.59 -3.04
N GLU A 10 11.78 3.88 -3.24
CA GLU A 10 13.00 4.54 -2.80
C GLU A 10 12.75 5.28 -1.49
N ASP A 11 13.63 5.08 -0.51
CA ASP A 11 13.48 5.67 0.81
C ASP A 11 13.59 7.19 0.79
N ILE A 12 12.64 7.84 1.45
CA ILE A 12 12.63 9.29 1.61
C ILE A 12 13.48 9.63 2.86
N PRO A 13 14.57 10.41 2.74
CA PRO A 13 15.47 10.68 3.87
C PRO A 13 14.85 11.46 5.04
N ALA A 14 13.73 12.15 4.80
CA ALA A 14 13.08 13.04 5.77
C ALA A 14 11.88 12.40 6.49
N VAL A 15 11.65 11.09 6.32
CA VAL A 15 10.60 10.35 7.04
C VAL A 15 11.23 9.23 7.86
N SER A 16 10.52 8.78 8.90
CA SER A 16 10.99 7.65 9.70
C SER A 16 11.12 6.37 8.88
N ASP A 17 12.05 5.49 9.27
CA ASP A 17 12.21 4.14 8.69
C ASP A 17 10.86 3.39 8.65
N ARG A 18 10.06 3.54 9.72
CA ARG A 18 8.73 2.95 9.80
C ARG A 18 7.79 3.41 8.69
N VAL A 19 7.83 4.69 8.31
CA VAL A 19 7.03 5.23 7.21
C VAL A 19 7.54 4.70 5.87
N ASN A 20 8.86 4.68 5.67
CA ASN A 20 9.46 4.10 4.46
C ASN A 20 9.08 2.61 4.29
N ASP A 21 9.10 1.83 5.38
CA ASP A 21 8.68 0.43 5.35
C ASP A 21 7.20 0.26 5.00
N LEU A 22 6.32 1.12 5.55
CA LEU A 22 4.90 1.10 5.20
C LEU A 22 4.67 1.46 3.74
N MET A 23 5.37 2.46 3.22
CA MET A 23 5.25 2.86 1.82
C MET A 23 5.75 1.75 0.89
N ARG A 24 6.86 1.08 1.24
CA ARG A 24 7.36 -0.08 0.50
C ARG A 24 6.37 -1.23 0.50
N GLN A 25 5.77 -1.54 1.64
CA GLN A 25 4.72 -2.56 1.73
C GLN A 25 3.51 -2.17 0.87
N ASN A 26 3.07 -0.91 0.91
CA ASN A 26 1.95 -0.44 0.09
C ASN A 26 2.23 -0.57 -1.41
N THR A 27 3.43 -0.18 -1.86
CA THR A 27 3.86 -0.33 -3.26
C THR A 27 3.85 -1.78 -3.69
N ALA A 28 4.34 -2.71 -2.85
CA ALA A 28 4.31 -4.13 -3.13
C ALA A 28 2.88 -4.68 -3.29
N LEU A 29 1.95 -4.26 -2.42
CA LEU A 29 0.54 -4.66 -2.50
C LEU A 29 -0.13 -4.18 -3.79
N ILE A 30 0.15 -2.95 -4.22
CA ILE A 30 -0.37 -2.42 -5.49
C ILE A 30 0.16 -3.22 -6.67
N ASN A 31 1.47 -3.52 -6.68
CA ASN A 31 2.08 -4.30 -7.75
C ASN A 31 1.56 -5.75 -7.79
N GLU A 32 1.32 -6.36 -6.64
CA GLU A 32 0.71 -7.68 -6.54
C GLU A 32 -0.74 -7.67 -7.06
N ALA A 33 -1.54 -6.66 -6.69
CA ALA A 33 -2.90 -6.52 -7.22
C ALA A 33 -2.89 -6.35 -8.75
N VAL A 34 -1.97 -5.55 -9.30
CA VAL A 34 -1.77 -5.42 -10.75
C VAL A 34 -1.44 -6.78 -11.38
N HIS A 35 -0.51 -7.55 -10.79
CA HIS A 35 -0.15 -8.87 -11.28
C HIS A 35 -1.35 -9.83 -11.31
N VAL A 36 -2.18 -9.82 -10.26
CA VAL A 36 -3.40 -10.62 -10.20
C VAL A 36 -4.42 -10.18 -11.25
N PHE A 37 -4.57 -8.88 -11.51
CA PHE A 37 -5.43 -8.39 -12.59
C PHE A 37 -4.96 -8.81 -13.98
N GLU A 38 -3.66 -8.96 -14.18
CA GLU A 38 -3.10 -9.40 -15.47
C GLU A 38 -3.18 -10.91 -15.70
N THR A 39 -2.97 -11.69 -14.63
CA THR A 39 -2.73 -13.14 -14.73
C THR A 39 -3.87 -14.00 -14.20
N GLY A 40 -4.71 -13.45 -13.32
CA GLY A 40 -5.81 -14.14 -12.67
C GLY A 40 -7.08 -14.20 -13.52
N ASP A 41 -7.93 -15.18 -13.22
CA ASP A 41 -9.29 -15.23 -13.75
C ASP A 41 -10.21 -14.44 -12.82
N LEU A 42 -10.64 -13.24 -13.24
CA LEU A 42 -11.49 -12.37 -12.40
C LEU A 42 -12.91 -12.93 -12.17
N PHE A 43 -13.30 -14.01 -12.83
CA PHE A 43 -14.54 -14.74 -12.56
C PHE A 43 -14.35 -15.90 -11.59
N ASP A 44 -13.11 -16.25 -11.27
CA ASP A 44 -12.76 -17.24 -10.26
C ASP A 44 -12.90 -16.66 -8.84
N ALA A 45 -13.53 -17.43 -7.96
CA ALA A 45 -13.85 -16.99 -6.62
C ALA A 45 -12.61 -16.83 -5.73
N ASP A 46 -11.60 -17.68 -5.93
CA ASP A 46 -10.35 -17.63 -5.16
C ASP A 46 -9.52 -16.42 -5.57
N THR A 47 -9.47 -16.11 -6.86
CA THR A 47 -8.84 -14.88 -7.39
C THR A 47 -9.50 -13.62 -6.82
N LEU A 48 -10.83 -13.57 -6.76
CA LEU A 48 -11.56 -12.46 -6.16
C LEU A 48 -11.35 -12.35 -4.65
N ALA A 49 -11.30 -13.48 -3.94
CA ALA A 49 -11.01 -13.51 -2.51
C ALA A 49 -9.59 -12.98 -2.22
N TYR A 50 -8.61 -13.39 -3.02
CA TYR A 50 -7.24 -12.90 -2.90
C TYR A 50 -7.13 -11.39 -3.16
N LEU A 51 -7.82 -10.86 -4.17
CA LEU A 51 -7.90 -9.41 -4.41
C LEU A 51 -8.55 -8.66 -3.23
N HIS A 52 -9.54 -9.26 -2.58
CA HIS A 52 -10.15 -8.72 -1.36
C HIS A 52 -9.18 -8.69 -0.18
N ASP A 53 -8.34 -9.71 -0.03
CA ASP A 53 -7.31 -9.77 1.02
C ASP A 53 -6.23 -8.70 0.79
N LEU A 54 -5.75 -8.54 -0.45
CA LEU A 54 -4.80 -7.49 -0.81
C LEU A 54 -5.37 -6.09 -0.53
N TRP A 55 -6.65 -5.88 -0.84
CA TRP A 55 -7.35 -4.63 -0.51
C TRP A 55 -7.41 -4.41 1.00
N ALA A 56 -7.79 -5.43 1.79
CA ALA A 56 -7.85 -5.32 3.24
C ALA A 56 -6.47 -4.98 3.85
N GLU A 57 -5.40 -5.59 3.34
CA GLU A 57 -4.04 -5.28 3.78
C GLU A 57 -3.64 -3.84 3.43
N SER A 58 -4.01 -3.34 2.24
CA SER A 58 -3.74 -1.94 1.87
C SER A 58 -4.42 -0.93 2.81
N LEU A 59 -5.66 -1.22 3.24
CA LEU A 59 -6.38 -0.36 4.20
C LEU A 59 -5.71 -0.35 5.58
N ASP A 60 -5.19 -1.49 6.02
CA ASP A 60 -4.43 -1.60 7.28
C ASP A 60 -3.10 -0.82 7.19
N VAL A 61 -2.40 -0.88 6.06
CA VAL A 61 -1.20 -0.06 5.80
C VAL A 61 -1.54 1.44 5.82
N GLU A 62 -2.65 1.85 5.21
CA GLU A 62 -3.12 3.24 5.21
C GLU A 62 -3.46 3.75 6.62
N ASP A 63 -4.15 2.95 7.44
CA ASP A 63 -4.43 3.26 8.84
C ASP A 63 -3.13 3.42 9.65
N LYS A 64 -2.15 2.53 9.44
CA LYS A 64 -0.83 2.63 10.06
C LYS A 64 -0.07 3.89 9.62
N LEU A 65 -0.12 4.26 8.34
CA LEU A 65 0.48 5.49 7.82
C LEU A 65 -0.17 6.73 8.42
N THR A 66 -1.49 6.73 8.55
CA THR A 66 -2.27 7.83 9.16
C THR A 66 -1.89 8.03 10.62
N LYS A 67 -1.75 6.92 11.37
CA LYS A 67 -1.28 6.94 12.77
C LYS A 67 0.18 7.38 12.88
N ALA A 68 1.05 6.95 11.97
CA ALA A 68 2.45 7.35 11.95
C ALA A 68 2.65 8.84 11.61
N ARG A 69 1.73 9.44 10.85
CA ARG A 69 1.71 10.88 10.54
C ARG A 69 1.14 11.75 11.68
N SER A 70 0.31 11.18 12.56
CA SER A 70 -0.38 11.95 13.62
C SER A 70 0.53 12.67 14.64
N PRO A 71 1.75 12.20 14.99
CA PRO A 71 2.62 12.95 15.90
C PRO A 71 3.10 14.30 15.35
N GLU A 72 3.14 14.48 14.02
CA GLU A 72 3.52 15.76 13.38
C GLU A 72 2.31 16.66 13.09
N LEU A 73 1.12 16.10 12.88
CA LEU A 73 -0.12 16.86 12.71
C LEU A 73 -0.62 17.47 14.03
N ASP A 74 -0.40 16.82 15.18
CA ASP A 74 -0.80 17.36 16.47
C ASP A 74 -0.18 18.74 16.74
N TRP A 75 1.04 19.02 16.26
CA TRP A 75 1.68 20.34 16.38
C TRP A 75 1.03 21.42 15.49
N PHE A 76 0.46 21.04 14.33
CA PHE A 76 -0.26 21.96 13.45
C PHE A 76 -1.69 22.27 13.93
N HIS A 77 -2.28 21.38 14.75
CA HIS A 77 -3.65 21.52 15.27
C HIS A 77 -3.71 22.07 16.72
N THR A 78 -2.58 22.35 17.36
CA THR A 78 -2.49 22.97 18.70
C THR A 78 -1.87 24.38 18.74
N ASN A 79 -1.63 25.02 17.59
CA ASN A 79 -1.36 26.47 17.48
C ASN A 79 -2.55 27.21 16.86
#